data_AF-A0A3D2XWU2-F1
#
_entry.id   AF-A0A3D2XWU2-F1
#
_cell.length_a   1.000
_cell.length_b   1.000
_cell.length_c   1.000
_cell.angle_alpha   90.00
_cell.angle_beta   90.00
_cell.angle_gamma   90.00
#
_symmetry.space_group_name_H-M   'P 1'
#
loop_
_entity.id
_entity.type
_entity.pdbx_description
1 polymer ?
#
loop_
_entity_poly.entity_id
_entity_poly.type
_entity_poly.pdbx_seq_one_letter_code
_entity_poly.pdbx_strand_id
1 'polypeptide(L)' 'MFDRYEAGEQAILVHVNFADEDSREDLAELELLVSSAGVNAVDVLTTSRGAPHPKYFVGSGKAE' A
#
# COMPACT_ATOMS: atom_id res chain seq x y z
N MET A 1 2.22 22.09 -16.10
CA MET A 1 2.63 20.86 -16.79
C MET A 1 2.26 19.74 -15.84
N PHE A 2 1.27 18.91 -16.21
CA PHE A 2 0.91 17.74 -15.42
C PHE A 2 1.65 16.57 -16.05
N ASP A 3 2.72 16.12 -15.40
CA ASP A 3 3.29 14.81 -15.71
C ASP A 3 2.26 13.77 -15.27
N ARG A 4 1.57 13.22 -16.25
CA ARG A 4 0.74 12.04 -16.02
C ARG A 4 1.72 10.88 -15.98
N TYR A 5 1.98 10.35 -14.78
CA TYR A 5 2.65 9.06 -14.65
C TYR A 5 1.93 8.07 -15.56
N GLU A 6 2.64 7.50 -16.53
CA GLU A 6 2.06 6.59 -17.51
C GLU A 6 1.65 5.30 -16.78
N ALA A 7 0.33 5.03 -16.79
CA ALA A 7 -0.21 3.82 -16.20
C ALA A 7 0.29 2.59 -16.98
N GLY A 8 1.12 1.80 -16.32
CA GLY A 8 1.70 0.55 -16.81
C GLY A 8 2.82 0.00 -15.92
N GLU A 9 2.93 0.49 -14.68
CA GLU A 9 4.05 0.17 -13.79
C GLU A 9 3.72 -1.05 -12.93
N GLN A 10 4.73 -1.89 -12.69
CA GLN A 10 4.65 -2.98 -11.73
C GLN A 10 4.70 -2.39 -10.32
N ALA A 11 3.85 -2.88 -9.41
CA ALA A 11 3.80 -2.39 -8.04
C ALA A 11 3.82 -3.53 -7.02
N ILE A 12 4.50 -3.29 -5.90
CA ILE A 12 4.33 -4.11 -4.69
C ILE A 12 3.28 -3.40 -3.83
N LEU A 13 2.23 -4.13 -3.46
CA LEU A 13 1.20 -3.62 -2.56
C LEU A 13 1.69 -3.84 -1.13
N VAL A 14 1.65 -2.79 -0.31
CA VAL A 14 2.03 -2.88 1.09
C VAL A 14 0.84 -2.48 1.94
N HIS A 15 0.29 -3.44 2.68
CA HIS A 15 -0.86 -3.25 3.56
C HIS A 15 -0.45 -3.35 5.02
N VAL A 16 -0.83 -2.34 5.81
CA VAL A 16 -0.52 -2.26 7.24
C VAL A 16 -1.81 -2.38 8.04
N ASN A 17 -1.93 -3.47 8.77
CA ASN A 17 -3.01 -3.67 9.73
C ASN A 17 -2.71 -2.87 11.00
N PHE A 18 -3.39 -1.73 11.14
CA PHE A 18 -3.37 -0.97 12.38
C PHE A 18 -4.25 -1.61 13.45
N ALA A 19 -3.87 -1.43 14.72
CA ALA A 19 -4.68 -1.90 15.85
C ALA A 19 -5.97 -1.09 16.04
N ASP A 20 -5.99 0.13 15.50
CA ASP A 20 -7.13 1.02 15.46
C ASP A 20 -8.12 0.57 14.38
N GLU A 21 -9.38 0.28 14.78
CA GLU A 21 -10.40 -0.26 13.87
C GLU A 21 -10.81 0.74 12.78
N ASP A 22 -10.80 2.04 13.06
CA ASP A 22 -11.10 3.09 12.07
C ASP A 22 -10.01 3.18 10.98
N SER A 23 -8.82 2.65 11.26
CA SER A 23 -7.67 2.63 10.35
C SER A 23 -7.52 1.31 9.60
N ARG A 24 -8.46 0.36 9.75
CA ARG A 24 -8.44 -0.92 9.02
C ARG A 24 -8.99 -0.75 7.62
N GLU A 25 -8.09 -0.61 6.66
CA GLU A 25 -8.42 -0.67 5.23
C GLU A 25 -8.55 -2.13 4.75
N ASP A 26 -9.45 -2.38 3.80
CA ASP A 26 -9.65 -3.70 3.21
C ASP A 26 -8.62 -3.95 2.09
N LEU A 27 -7.84 -5.03 2.23
CA LEU A 27 -6.81 -5.39 1.26
C LEU A 27 -7.42 -5.68 -0.13
N ALA A 28 -8.62 -6.25 -0.20
CA ALA A 28 -9.27 -6.55 -1.47
C ALA A 28 -9.70 -5.26 -2.18
N GLU A 29 -10.11 -4.22 -1.44
CA GLU A 29 -10.39 -2.92 -2.02
C GLU A 29 -9.12 -2.30 -2.63
N LEU A 30 -7.98 -2.38 -1.93
CA LEU A 30 -6.70 -1.91 -2.46
C LEU A 30 -6.33 -2.62 -3.78
N GLU A 31 -6.48 -3.94 -3.86
CA GLU A 31 -6.23 -4.71 -5.09
C GLU A 31 -7.15 -4.28 -6.24
N LEU A 32 -8.44 -4.04 -5.95
CA LEU A 32 -9.41 -3.57 -6.95
C LEU A 32 -9.06 -2.17 -7.48
N LEU A 33 -8.62 -1.26 -6.61
CA LEU A 33 -8.19 0.09 -7.00
C LEU A 33 -6.96 0.03 -7.89
N VAL A 34 -5.95 -0.77 -7.53
CA VAL A 34 -4.72 -0.96 -8.31
C VAL A 34 -5.03 -1.55 -9.69
N SER A 35 -5.85 -2.61 -9.73
CA SER A 35 -6.28 -3.23 -10.98
C SER A 35 -7.02 -2.24 -11.88
N SER A 36 -7.94 -1.46 -11.30
CA SER A 36 -8.72 -0.44 -12.03
C SER A 36 -7.85 0.71 -12.55
N ALA A 37 -6.72 0.99 -11.89
CA ALA A 37 -5.73 1.96 -12.33
C ALA A 37 -4.81 1.45 -13.45
N GLY A 38 -4.93 0.17 -13.86
CA GLY A 38 -4.08 -0.44 -14.89
C GLY A 38 -2.67 -0.77 -14.39
N VAL A 39 -2.48 -0.89 -13.08
CA VAL A 39 -1.21 -1.22 -12.44
C VAL A 39 -1.12 -2.74 -12.22
N ASN A 40 0.04 -3.33 -12.48
CA ASN A 40 0.25 -4.77 -12.27
C ASN A 40 0.83 -5.02 -10.88
N ALA A 41 0.03 -5.52 -9.94
CA ALA A 41 0.48 -5.97 -8.64
C ALA A 41 1.39 -7.21 -8.80
N VAL A 42 2.67 -7.07 -8.49
CA VAL A 42 3.64 -8.18 -8.61
C VAL A 42 3.87 -8.91 -7.30
N ASP A 43 3.56 -8.28 -6.17
CA ASP A 43 3.63 -8.88 -4.84
C ASP A 43 2.72 -8.12 -3.85
N VAL A 44 2.34 -8.79 -2.76
CA VAL A 44 1.51 -8.22 -1.69
C VAL A 44 2.17 -8.50 -0.35
N LEU A 45 2.62 -7.44 0.31
CA LEU A 45 3.22 -7.48 1.64
C LEU A 45 2.21 -7.00 2.68
N THR A 46 1.95 -7.84 3.69
CA THR A 46 1.12 -7.48 4.84
C THR A 46 1.95 -7.37 6.11
N THR A 47 1.65 -6.40 6.95
CA THR A 47 2.27 -6.26 8.27
C THR A 47 1.28 -5.68 9.28
N SER A 48 1.66 -5.63 10.56
CA SER A 48 0.80 -5.12 11.63
C SER A 48 1.56 -4.14 12.52
N ARG A 49 0.89 -3.08 12.97
CA ARG A 49 1.50 -2.02 13.79
C ARG A 49 0.45 -1.31 14.65
N GLY A 50 0.86 -0.77 15.80
CA GLY A 50 -0.04 -0.01 16.68
C GLY A 50 -0.45 1.37 16.13
N ALA A 51 0.47 2.11 15.51
CA ALA A 51 0.23 3.43 14.90
C ALA A 51 1.29 3.72 13.82
N PRO A 52 1.01 4.56 12.80
CA PRO A 52 1.93 4.85 11.69
C PRO A 52 3.33 5.29 12.13
N HIS A 53 4.38 4.76 11.50
CA HIS A 53 5.74 5.27 11.73
C HIS A 53 5.91 6.64 11.04
N PRO A 54 6.36 7.70 11.74
CA PRO A 54 6.34 9.07 11.21
C PRO A 54 7.19 9.27 9.94
N LYS A 55 8.23 8.45 9.75
CA LYS A 55 9.10 8.53 8.55
C LYS A 55 8.74 7.53 7.45
N TYR A 56 8.23 6.35 7.81
CA TYR A 56 8.18 5.20 6.90
C TYR A 56 6.82 4.52 6.84
N PHE A 57 5.84 4.96 7.62
CA PHE A 57 4.51 4.35 7.79
C PHE A 57 4.55 2.90 8.33
N VAL A 58 5.14 1.97 7.60
CA VAL A 58 5.37 0.54 7.94
C VAL A 58 6.48 0.35 9.00
N GLY A 59 7.43 1.28 9.05
CA GLY A 59 8.60 1.28 9.94
C GLY A 59 9.89 0.80 9.28
N SER A 60 11.04 1.14 9.88
CA SER A 60 12.35 0.97 9.23
C SER A 60 12.65 -0.46 8.80
N GLY A 61 12.50 -1.46 9.68
CA GLY A 61 12.81 -2.86 9.34
C GLY A 61 11.86 -3.54 8.35
N LYS A 62 10.78 -2.88 7.93
CA LYS A 62 9.90 -3.34 6.83
C LYS A 62 10.06 -2.50 5.57
N ALA A 63 10.79 -1.39 5.65
CA ALA A 63 11.08 -0.49 4.54
C ALA A 63 12.47 -0.74 3.92
N GLU A 64 13.36 -1.43 4.64
CA GLU A 64 14.63 -1.98 4.16
C GLU A 64 14.43 -3.36 3.52
#